data_AF-A0A1V1VZ84-F1
#
_entry.id   AF-A0A1V1VZ84-F1
#
_cell.length_a   1.000
_cell.length_b   1.000
_cell.length_c   1.000
_cell.angle_alpha   90.00
_cell.angle_beta   90.00
_cell.angle_gamma   90.00
#
_symmetry.space_group_name_H-M   'P 1'
#
loop_
_entity.id
_entity.type
_entity.pdbx_description
1 polymer ?
#
loop_
_entity_poly.entity_id
_entity_poly.type
_entity_poly.pdbx_seq_one_letter_code
_entity_poly.pdbx_strand_id
1 'polypeptide(L)'
;MRDLVRAYVATVHTTYLDHSAHLAPGTRATLPLVAAGEVTVVVAAAQRLHLIATTDPLPAPQGPEVELRDEHRGTRWTVRFFDPSVLPPLGLLLEDTPADVRRVLGIADTVYHLTVAVGGGLTGHHAQHTGVALANQHAKALRDLERLRVALPRQERTVDELGDCTRLGLDRAAALLAAELTSGRVAPEPGTPAASCLAAVLDDVKR
;
A
#
# COMPACT_ATOMS: atom_id res chain seq x y z
N MET A 1 14.30 -19.21 1.98
CA MET A 1 13.76 -17.93 1.46
C MET A 1 12.30 -17.71 1.85
N ARG A 2 11.38 -18.66 1.59
CA ARG A 2 9.95 -18.51 1.95
C ARG A 2 9.71 -18.24 3.44
N ASP A 3 10.36 -18.99 4.34
CA ASP A 3 10.24 -18.77 5.79
C ASP A 3 10.77 -17.40 6.24
N LEU A 4 11.84 -16.93 5.59
CA LEU A 4 12.41 -15.61 5.85
C LEU A 4 11.42 -14.50 5.47
N VAL A 5 10.79 -14.60 4.28
CA VAL A 5 9.78 -13.63 3.84
C VAL A 5 8.54 -13.71 4.72
N ARG A 6 8.07 -14.91 5.09
CA ARG A 6 6.96 -15.08 6.02
C ARG A 6 7.25 -14.38 7.35
N ALA A 7 8.42 -14.63 7.96
CA ALA A 7 8.82 -13.99 9.21
C ALA A 7 8.93 -12.47 9.08
N TYR A 8 9.42 -11.98 7.94
CA TYR A 8 9.45 -10.56 7.61
C TYR A 8 8.04 -9.97 7.57
N VAL A 9 7.12 -10.55 6.80
CA VAL A 9 5.73 -10.08 6.69
C VAL A 9 5.04 -10.12 8.05
N ALA A 10 5.19 -11.21 8.80
CA ALA A 10 4.64 -11.33 10.14
C ALA A 10 5.16 -10.22 11.05
N THR A 11 6.46 -9.92 11.03
CA THR A 11 7.05 -8.85 11.84
C THR A 11 6.58 -7.47 11.42
N VAL A 12 6.41 -7.21 10.11
CA VAL A 12 5.84 -5.94 9.60
C VAL A 12 4.42 -5.76 10.13
N HIS A 13 3.57 -6.77 10.00
CA HIS A 13 2.16 -6.70 10.40
C HIS A 13 2.01 -6.60 11.91
N THR A 14 2.71 -7.42 12.69
CA THR A 14 2.64 -7.35 14.16
C THR A 14 3.11 -5.99 14.66
N THR A 15 4.22 -5.48 14.14
CA THR A 15 4.74 -4.15 14.52
C THR A 15 3.78 -3.04 14.11
N TYR A 16 3.20 -3.11 12.91
CA TYR A 16 2.19 -2.16 12.45
C TYR A 16 0.99 -2.12 13.42
N LEU A 17 0.44 -3.28 13.77
CA LEU A 17 -0.75 -3.42 14.59
C LEU A 17 -0.47 -3.06 16.07
N ASP A 18 0.73 -3.36 16.55
CA ASP A 18 1.20 -2.97 17.88
C ASP A 18 1.33 -1.45 17.99
N HIS A 19 2.04 -0.83 17.05
CA HIS A 19 2.21 0.62 16.99
C HIS A 19 0.86 1.35 16.85
N SER A 20 -0.03 0.82 16.03
CA SER A 20 -1.36 1.41 15.78
C SER A 20 -2.27 1.42 17.01
N ALA A 21 -2.01 0.57 18.01
CA ALA A 21 -2.86 0.54 19.20
C ALA A 21 -2.72 1.76 20.12
N HIS A 22 -1.69 2.57 19.93
CA HIS A 22 -1.52 3.84 20.63
C HIS A 22 -2.41 4.97 20.07
N LEU A 23 -3.10 4.74 18.94
CA LEU A 23 -4.03 5.70 18.36
C LEU A 23 -5.42 5.59 19.01
N ALA A 24 -6.19 6.68 18.92
CA ALA A 24 -7.59 6.69 19.35
C ALA A 24 -8.41 5.64 18.58
N PRO A 25 -9.39 4.96 19.20
CA PRO A 25 -10.11 3.84 18.59
C PRO A 25 -10.72 4.14 17.22
N GLY A 26 -11.33 5.33 17.04
CA GLY A 26 -11.92 5.74 15.77
C GLY A 26 -10.89 5.85 14.64
N THR A 27 -9.75 6.49 14.90
CA THR A 27 -8.65 6.60 13.93
C THR A 27 -7.97 5.26 13.68
N ARG A 28 -7.84 4.43 14.72
CA ARG A 28 -7.23 3.10 14.59
C ARG A 28 -8.07 2.19 13.71
N ALA A 29 -9.40 2.21 13.88
CA ALA A 29 -10.32 1.35 13.13
C ALA A 29 -10.33 1.67 11.61
N THR A 30 -9.94 2.88 11.22
CA THR A 30 -9.87 3.29 9.81
C THR A 30 -8.50 3.07 9.17
N LEU A 31 -7.50 2.63 9.93
CA LEU A 31 -6.19 2.32 9.36
C LEU A 31 -6.29 1.12 8.41
N PRO A 32 -5.73 1.19 7.18
CA PRO A 32 -5.97 0.21 6.12
C PRO A 32 -5.81 -1.27 6.53
N LEU A 33 -4.72 -1.62 7.22
CA LEU A 33 -4.50 -3.02 7.64
C LEU A 33 -5.48 -3.48 8.73
N VAL A 34 -5.87 -2.57 9.64
CA VAL A 34 -6.83 -2.86 10.71
C VAL A 34 -8.25 -2.97 10.14
N ALA A 35 -8.61 -2.04 9.25
CA ALA A 35 -9.92 -1.98 8.60
C ALA A 35 -10.16 -3.18 7.67
N ALA A 36 -9.12 -3.65 6.98
CA ALA A 36 -9.22 -4.83 6.12
C ALA A 36 -9.60 -6.08 6.92
N GLY A 37 -9.05 -6.26 8.13
CA GLY A 37 -9.31 -7.42 9.00
C GLY A 37 -8.75 -8.75 8.49
N GLU A 38 -8.76 -8.97 7.18
CA GLU A 38 -8.15 -10.09 6.49
C GLU A 38 -7.52 -9.61 5.18
N VAL A 39 -6.27 -10.00 4.93
CA VAL A 39 -5.54 -9.66 3.71
C VAL A 39 -4.77 -10.84 3.15
N THR A 40 -4.54 -10.84 1.84
CA THR A 40 -3.54 -11.69 1.22
C THR A 40 -2.30 -10.88 0.89
N VAL A 41 -1.13 -11.33 1.36
CA VAL A 41 0.18 -10.79 1.02
C VAL A 41 0.77 -11.62 -0.11
N VAL A 42 0.75 -11.03 -1.30
CA VAL A 42 1.41 -11.57 -2.47
C VAL A 42 2.89 -11.22 -2.44
N VAL A 43 3.73 -12.24 -2.47
CA VAL A 43 5.18 -12.16 -2.60
C VAL A 43 5.52 -12.44 -4.05
N ALA A 44 5.70 -11.39 -4.84
CA ALA A 44 6.03 -11.51 -6.26
C ALA A 44 7.52 -11.27 -6.51
N ALA A 45 8.21 -12.30 -7.03
CA ALA A 45 9.59 -12.23 -7.47
C ALA A 45 9.62 -11.83 -8.95
N ALA A 46 9.74 -10.54 -9.22
CA ALA A 46 10.02 -9.99 -10.55
C ALA A 46 11.53 -9.71 -10.66
N GLN A 47 11.94 -8.53 -11.13
CA GLN A 47 13.35 -8.12 -11.04
C GLN A 47 13.75 -7.79 -9.59
N ARG A 48 12.82 -7.19 -8.84
CA ARG A 48 12.86 -6.98 -7.38
C ARG A 48 11.81 -7.85 -6.70
N LEU A 49 11.89 -7.91 -5.37
CA LEU A 49 10.90 -8.61 -4.56
C LEU A 49 9.79 -7.63 -4.18
N HIS A 50 8.56 -7.95 -4.54
CA HIS A 50 7.38 -7.17 -4.23
C HIS A 50 6.55 -7.85 -3.14
N LEU A 51 6.17 -7.10 -2.12
CA LEU A 51 5.25 -7.53 -1.07
C LEU A 51 3.99 -6.68 -1.17
N ILE A 52 2.89 -7.30 -1.60
CA ILE A 52 1.65 -6.62 -1.93
C ILE A 52 0.55 -7.17 -1.01
N ALA A 53 0.10 -6.38 -0.05
CA ALA A 53 -1.09 -6.73 0.72
C ALA A 53 -2.34 -6.25 0.00
N THR A 54 -3.28 -7.15 -0.24
CA THR A 54 -4.53 -6.88 -0.94
C THR A 54 -5.71 -7.55 -0.24
N THR A 55 -6.88 -6.95 -0.39
CA THR A 55 -8.19 -7.53 -0.05
C THR A 55 -8.88 -8.16 -1.27
N ASP A 56 -8.28 -8.04 -2.46
CA ASP A 56 -8.85 -8.61 -3.68
C ASP A 56 -8.89 -10.15 -3.58
N PRO A 57 -9.98 -10.78 -4.03
CA PRO A 57 -10.05 -12.22 -4.07
C PRO A 57 -9.06 -12.75 -5.10
N LEU A 58 -8.13 -13.59 -4.65
CA LEU A 58 -7.22 -14.31 -5.53
C LEU A 58 -7.78 -15.70 -5.83
N PRO A 59 -7.60 -16.25 -7.05
CA PRO A 59 -7.98 -17.62 -7.36
C PRO A 59 -7.37 -18.61 -6.36
N ALA A 60 -8.03 -19.75 -6.15
CA ALA A 60 -7.49 -20.80 -5.28
C ALA A 60 -6.07 -21.19 -5.71
N PRO A 61 -5.15 -21.48 -4.77
CA PRO A 61 -3.78 -21.84 -5.11
C PRO A 61 -3.70 -23.01 -6.10
N GLN A 62 -2.82 -22.92 -7.10
CA GLN A 62 -2.66 -23.95 -8.12
C GLN A 62 -1.24 -24.52 -8.14
N GLY A 63 -1.11 -25.83 -8.34
CA GLY A 63 0.17 -26.50 -8.50
C GLY A 63 1.10 -26.35 -7.28
N PRO A 64 2.33 -25.81 -7.46
CA PRO A 64 3.33 -25.71 -6.39
C PRO A 64 3.13 -24.52 -5.44
N GLU A 65 2.00 -23.81 -5.55
CA GLU A 65 1.73 -22.63 -4.74
C GLU A 65 1.55 -22.97 -3.25
N VAL A 66 2.19 -22.17 -2.40
CA VAL A 66 2.19 -22.35 -0.94
C VAL A 66 1.40 -21.23 -0.28
N GLU A 67 0.50 -21.60 0.62
CA GLU A 67 -0.30 -20.70 1.44
C GLU A 67 0.13 -20.81 2.91
N LEU A 68 0.49 -19.68 3.53
CA LEU A 68 0.88 -19.61 4.94
C LEU A 68 0.02 -18.59 5.66
N ARG A 69 -0.66 -19.01 6.73
CA ARG A 69 -1.61 -18.18 7.48
C ARG A 69 -1.04 -17.77 8.82
N ASP A 70 -1.26 -16.51 9.19
CA ASP A 70 -0.92 -15.95 10.49
C ASP A 70 -2.03 -14.98 10.94
N GLU A 71 -2.08 -14.69 12.25
CA GLU A 71 -3.05 -13.77 12.85
C GLU A 71 -2.38 -12.98 13.96
N HIS A 72 -2.73 -11.70 14.09
CA HIS A 72 -2.39 -10.89 15.26
C HIS A 72 -3.47 -9.84 15.52
N ARG A 73 -3.88 -9.69 16.78
CA ARG A 73 -4.88 -8.69 17.20
C ARG A 73 -6.16 -8.68 16.34
N GLY A 74 -6.63 -9.86 15.93
CA GLY A 74 -7.85 -10.03 15.12
C GLY A 74 -7.68 -9.67 13.64
N THR A 75 -6.49 -9.26 13.20
CA THR A 75 -6.14 -9.14 11.78
C THR A 75 -5.48 -10.42 11.31
N ARG A 76 -6.00 -11.01 10.25
CA ARG A 76 -5.48 -12.23 9.62
C ARG A 76 -4.76 -11.88 8.34
N TRP A 77 -3.71 -12.63 8.03
CA TRP A 77 -3.11 -12.55 6.72
C TRP A 77 -2.63 -13.91 6.22
N THR A 78 -2.67 -14.01 4.90
CA THR A 78 -2.22 -15.17 4.15
C THR A 78 -1.08 -14.76 3.24
N VAL A 79 0.06 -15.46 3.29
CA VAL A 79 1.21 -15.20 2.41
C VAL A 79 1.20 -16.18 1.25
N ARG A 80 1.23 -15.67 0.02
CA ARG A 80 1.26 -16.44 -1.23
C ARG A 80 2.46 -16.03 -2.08
N PHE A 81 3.12 -16.98 -2.72
CA PHE A 81 4.38 -16.76 -3.45
C PHE A 81 4.20 -16.94 -4.95
N PHE A 82 4.63 -15.93 -5.71
CA PHE A 82 4.57 -15.90 -7.16
C PHE A 82 5.95 -15.59 -7.71
N ASP A 83 6.44 -16.46 -8.58
CA ASP A 83 7.67 -16.25 -9.35
C ASP A 83 7.39 -16.62 -10.82
N PRO A 84 8.32 -16.42 -11.77
CA PRO A 84 8.08 -16.73 -13.17
C PRO A 84 7.80 -18.21 -13.47
N SER A 85 8.06 -19.14 -12.54
CA SER A 85 7.65 -20.54 -12.69
C SER A 85 6.17 -20.77 -12.36
N VAL A 86 5.60 -19.93 -11.49
CA VAL A 86 4.16 -19.94 -11.14
C VAL A 86 3.36 -19.03 -12.07
N LEU A 87 3.88 -17.83 -12.36
CA LEU A 87 3.25 -16.82 -13.21
C LEU A 87 4.28 -16.28 -14.22
N PRO A 88 4.46 -16.96 -15.38
CA PRO A 88 5.47 -16.60 -16.37
C PRO A 88 5.48 -15.13 -16.82
N PRO A 89 4.34 -14.43 -16.95
CA PRO A 89 4.34 -13.01 -17.30
C PRO A 89 5.15 -12.10 -16.35
N LEU A 90 5.39 -12.50 -15.09
CA LEU A 90 6.27 -11.74 -14.18
C LEU A 90 7.71 -11.67 -14.70
N GLY A 91 8.20 -12.72 -15.37
CA GLY A 91 9.55 -12.77 -15.95
C GLY A 91 9.69 -11.98 -17.25
N LEU A 92 8.60 -11.44 -17.79
CA LEU A 92 8.58 -10.67 -19.04
C LEU A 92 8.52 -9.15 -18.79
N LEU A 93 8.48 -8.73 -17.53
CA LEU A 93 8.47 -7.31 -17.17
C LEU A 93 9.84 -6.68 -17.44
N LEU A 94 9.88 -5.71 -18.37
CA LEU A 94 11.06 -4.89 -18.66
C LEU A 94 11.40 -3.95 -17.50
N GLU A 95 10.36 -3.41 -16.86
CA GLU A 95 10.41 -2.66 -15.61
C GLU A 95 9.42 -3.30 -14.64
N ASP A 96 9.77 -3.36 -13.37
CA ASP A 96 8.92 -3.90 -12.31
C ASP A 96 8.32 -2.78 -11.46
N THR A 97 7.73 -1.77 -12.11
CA THR A 97 7.01 -0.73 -11.38
C THR A 97 5.88 -1.36 -10.54
N PRO A 98 5.52 -0.77 -9.38
CA PRO A 98 4.41 -1.29 -8.57
C PRO A 98 3.10 -1.48 -9.35
N ALA A 99 2.83 -0.60 -10.31
CA ALA A 99 1.64 -0.69 -11.17
C ALA A 99 1.71 -1.88 -12.14
N ASP A 100 2.86 -2.11 -12.78
CA ASP A 100 3.04 -3.22 -13.72
C ASP A 100 2.95 -4.59 -13.06
N VAL A 101 3.57 -4.74 -11.90
CA VAL A 101 3.51 -6.00 -11.13
C VAL A 101 2.08 -6.32 -10.71
N ARG A 102 1.34 -5.32 -10.19
CA ARG A 102 -0.07 -5.50 -9.82
C ARG A 102 -0.95 -5.85 -11.03
N ARG A 103 -0.74 -5.19 -12.16
CA ARG A 103 -1.46 -5.46 -13.41
C ARG A 103 -1.26 -6.91 -13.87
N VAL A 104 -0.03 -7.43 -13.79
CA VAL A 104 0.27 -8.83 -14.13
C VAL A 104 -0.42 -9.80 -13.16
N LEU A 105 -0.46 -9.45 -11.87
CA LEU A 105 -1.10 -10.26 -10.83
C LEU A 105 -2.64 -10.16 -10.83
N GLY A 106 -3.21 -9.22 -11.60
CA GLY A 106 -4.65 -8.94 -11.57
C GLY A 106 -5.13 -8.28 -10.28
N ILE A 107 -4.25 -7.58 -9.56
CA ILE A 107 -4.57 -6.89 -8.30
C ILE A 107 -4.95 -5.45 -8.61
N ALA A 108 -6.16 -5.06 -8.26
CA ALA A 108 -6.69 -3.72 -8.44
C ALA A 108 -6.52 -2.88 -7.16
N ASP A 109 -6.79 -3.45 -5.99
CA ASP A 109 -6.74 -2.76 -4.72
C ASP A 109 -5.61 -3.25 -3.82
N THR A 110 -4.97 -2.34 -3.09
CA THR A 110 -3.88 -2.69 -2.16
C THR A 110 -3.98 -1.94 -0.84
N VAL A 111 -3.76 -2.67 0.25
CA VAL A 111 -3.50 -2.09 1.58
C VAL A 111 -2.11 -1.45 1.60
N TYR A 112 -1.12 -2.11 1.01
CA TYR A 112 0.20 -1.54 0.76
C TYR A 112 0.91 -2.28 -0.38
N HIS A 113 1.92 -1.63 -0.97
CA HIS A 113 2.86 -2.26 -1.89
C HIS A 113 4.29 -1.85 -1.49
N LEU A 114 5.06 -2.81 -0.99
CA LEU A 114 6.47 -2.62 -0.65
C LEU A 114 7.34 -3.27 -1.71
N THR A 115 8.42 -2.58 -2.09
CA THR A 115 9.46 -3.18 -2.93
C THR A 115 10.74 -3.33 -2.12
N VAL A 116 11.24 -4.55 -2.03
CA VAL A 116 12.50 -4.86 -1.34
C VAL A 116 13.59 -4.95 -2.41
N ALA A 117 14.55 -4.04 -2.35
CA ALA A 117 15.70 -4.05 -3.25
C ALA A 117 16.53 -5.32 -3.04
N VAL A 118 17.13 -5.82 -4.12
CA VAL A 118 18.06 -6.95 -4.07
C VAL A 118 19.23 -6.59 -3.14
N GLY A 119 19.46 -7.40 -2.11
CA GLY A 119 20.47 -7.12 -1.07
C GLY A 119 20.00 -6.26 0.11
N GLY A 120 18.78 -5.71 0.08
CA GLY A 120 18.20 -4.84 1.12
C GLY A 120 17.84 -5.53 2.46
N GLY A 121 18.17 -6.82 2.60
CA GLY A 121 18.05 -7.60 3.82
C GLY A 121 16.63 -7.76 4.35
N LEU A 122 16.06 -8.96 4.20
CA LEU A 122 14.83 -9.38 4.88
C LEU A 122 15.09 -9.69 6.36
N THR A 123 15.62 -8.70 7.09
CA THR A 123 15.95 -8.83 8.52
C THR A 123 14.77 -8.45 9.40
N GLY A 124 14.70 -9.02 10.61
CA GLY A 124 13.68 -8.65 11.59
C GLY A 124 13.72 -7.16 11.97
N HIS A 125 14.91 -6.58 12.06
CA HIS A 125 15.10 -5.15 12.35
C HIS A 125 14.51 -4.25 11.25
N HIS A 126 14.79 -4.57 9.98
CA HIS A 126 14.19 -3.84 8.85
C HIS A 126 12.67 -4.01 8.80
N ALA A 127 12.16 -5.20 9.13
CA ALA A 127 10.72 -5.45 9.19
C ALA A 127 10.02 -4.60 10.26
N GLN A 128 10.64 -4.45 11.44
CA GLN A 128 10.12 -3.58 12.51
C GLN A 128 10.04 -2.12 12.04
N HIS A 129 11.12 -1.58 11.49
CA HIS A 129 11.12 -0.21 10.95
C HIS A 129 10.08 -0.01 9.86
N THR A 130 9.94 -1.00 8.97
CA THR A 130 8.93 -0.99 7.91
C THR A 130 7.51 -0.96 8.47
N GLY A 131 7.21 -1.79 9.48
CA GLY A 131 5.89 -1.82 10.12
C GLY A 131 5.52 -0.50 10.79
N VAL A 132 6.45 0.11 11.54
CA VAL A 132 6.24 1.43 12.16
C VAL A 132 6.08 2.53 11.10
N ALA A 133 6.93 2.53 10.07
CA ALA A 133 6.87 3.51 8.99
C ALA A 133 5.52 3.45 8.26
N LEU A 134 5.05 2.24 7.94
CA LEU A 134 3.79 2.03 7.25
C LEU A 134 2.59 2.49 8.10
N ALA A 135 2.58 2.18 9.41
CA ALA A 135 1.54 2.63 10.32
C ALA A 135 1.49 4.16 10.42
N ASN A 136 2.66 4.80 10.52
CA ASN A 136 2.75 6.27 10.54
C ASN A 136 2.32 6.90 9.22
N GLN A 137 2.69 6.29 8.08
CA GLN A 137 2.28 6.75 6.75
C GLN A 137 0.76 6.71 6.59
N HIS A 138 0.12 5.60 6.95
CA HIS A 138 -1.34 5.46 6.89
C HIS A 138 -2.04 6.45 7.83
N ALA A 139 -1.56 6.58 9.08
CA ALA A 139 -2.14 7.51 10.03
C ALA A 139 -1.98 8.97 9.56
N LYS A 140 -0.85 9.31 8.93
CA LYS A 140 -0.63 10.63 8.33
C LYS A 140 -1.61 10.87 7.18
N ALA A 141 -1.74 9.93 6.25
CA ALA A 141 -2.63 10.05 5.10
C ALA A 141 -4.08 10.29 5.54
N LEU A 142 -4.58 9.56 6.55
CA LEU A 142 -5.93 9.78 7.08
C LEU A 142 -6.12 11.18 7.67
N ARG A 143 -5.15 11.68 8.47
CA ARG A 143 -5.23 13.04 9.04
C ARG A 143 -5.19 14.12 7.96
N ASP A 144 -4.38 13.88 6.94
CA ASP A 144 -4.21 14.78 5.80
C ASP A 144 -5.50 14.85 4.96
N LEU A 145 -6.11 13.71 4.65
CA LEU A 145 -7.41 13.67 3.97
C LEU A 145 -8.50 14.34 4.81
N GLU A 146 -8.53 14.12 6.12
CA GLU A 146 -9.51 14.77 7.01
C GLU A 146 -9.38 16.30 6.98
N ARG A 147 -8.15 16.82 6.99
CA ARG A 147 -7.91 18.26 6.83
C ARG A 147 -8.42 18.78 5.50
N LEU A 148 -8.23 18.03 4.41
CA LEU A 148 -8.75 18.40 3.10
C LEU A 148 -10.28 18.40 3.06
N ARG A 149 -10.96 17.39 3.67
CA ARG A 149 -12.43 17.37 3.75
C ARG A 149 -12.97 18.59 4.48
N VAL A 150 -12.34 18.97 5.60
CA VAL A 150 -12.70 20.17 6.36
C VAL A 150 -12.47 21.46 5.55
N ALA A 151 -11.38 21.53 4.79
CA ALA A 151 -11.07 22.71 3.98
C ALA A 151 -11.91 22.82 2.70
N LEU A 152 -12.31 21.68 2.12
CA LEU A 152 -13.01 21.57 0.83
C LEU A 152 -14.33 20.78 0.98
N PRO A 153 -15.28 21.22 1.82
CA PRO A 153 -16.47 20.44 2.17
C PRO A 153 -17.42 20.19 0.99
N ARG A 154 -17.30 20.96 -0.10
CA ARG A 154 -18.09 20.75 -1.32
C ARG A 154 -17.44 19.76 -2.31
N GLN A 155 -16.22 19.32 -2.02
CA GLN A 155 -15.42 18.46 -2.89
C GLN A 155 -14.99 17.16 -2.18
N GLU A 156 -15.71 16.76 -1.11
CA GLU A 156 -15.36 15.57 -0.31
C GLU A 156 -15.13 14.32 -1.18
N ARG A 157 -15.99 14.09 -2.17
CA ARG A 157 -15.84 12.95 -3.10
C ARG A 157 -14.51 12.98 -3.86
N THR A 158 -14.11 14.15 -4.36
CA THR A 158 -12.84 14.31 -5.10
C THR A 158 -11.63 14.17 -4.15
N VAL A 159 -11.77 14.61 -2.89
CA VAL A 159 -10.76 14.39 -1.84
C VAL A 159 -10.61 12.89 -1.53
N ASP A 160 -11.72 12.15 -1.42
CA ASP A 160 -11.71 10.71 -1.19
C ASP A 160 -11.02 9.98 -2.35
N GLU A 161 -11.34 10.34 -3.59
CA GLU A 161 -10.72 9.78 -4.79
C GLU A 161 -9.21 10.07 -4.86
N LEU A 162 -8.78 11.27 -4.43
CA LEU A 162 -7.35 11.59 -4.29
C LEU A 162 -6.69 10.71 -3.21
N GLY A 163 -7.40 10.40 -2.13
CA GLY A 163 -6.98 9.47 -1.10
C GLY A 163 -6.73 8.06 -1.65
N ASP A 164 -7.67 7.54 -2.44
CA ASP A 164 -7.53 6.25 -3.10
C ASP A 164 -6.36 6.24 -4.10
N CYS A 165 -6.24 7.28 -4.92
CA CYS A 165 -5.10 7.42 -5.84
C CYS A 165 -3.77 7.44 -5.10
N THR A 166 -3.71 8.12 -3.95
CA THR A 166 -2.51 8.19 -3.11
C THR A 166 -2.13 6.81 -2.55
N ARG A 167 -3.11 6.07 -2.03
CA ARG A 167 -2.90 4.72 -1.48
C ARG A 167 -2.48 3.72 -2.55
N LEU A 168 -3.08 3.80 -3.73
CA LEU A 168 -2.79 2.92 -4.86
C LEU A 168 -1.53 3.34 -5.64
N GLY A 169 -0.99 4.54 -5.42
CA GLY A 169 0.13 5.07 -6.20
C GLY A 169 -0.25 5.37 -7.66
N LEU A 170 -1.47 5.87 -7.88
CA LEU A 170 -1.97 6.28 -9.18
C LEU A 170 -1.53 7.73 -9.48
N ASP A 171 -0.23 7.91 -9.71
CA ASP A 171 0.44 9.21 -9.80
C ASP A 171 -0.25 10.17 -10.79
N ARG A 172 -0.58 9.67 -11.99
CA ARG A 172 -1.25 10.47 -13.02
C ARG A 172 -2.66 10.91 -12.61
N ALA A 173 -3.43 10.01 -11.99
CA ALA A 173 -4.79 10.34 -11.53
C ALA A 173 -4.74 11.34 -10.36
N ALA A 174 -3.83 11.12 -9.41
CA ALA A 174 -3.61 12.04 -8.29
C ALA A 174 -3.21 13.46 -8.77
N ALA A 175 -2.39 13.57 -9.82
CA ALA A 175 -2.02 14.86 -10.39
C ALA A 175 -3.22 15.60 -11.01
N LEU A 176 -4.11 14.88 -11.71
CA LEU A 176 -5.33 15.46 -12.29
C LEU A 176 -6.30 15.93 -11.19
N LEU A 177 -6.51 15.10 -10.17
CA LEU A 177 -7.36 15.45 -9.03
C LEU A 177 -6.80 16.62 -8.22
N ALA A 178 -5.47 16.70 -8.07
CA ALA A 178 -4.81 17.84 -7.43
C ALA A 178 -5.04 19.15 -8.20
N ALA A 179 -4.95 19.11 -9.52
CA ALA A 179 -5.26 20.26 -10.37
C ALA A 179 -6.74 20.65 -10.26
N GLU A 180 -7.65 19.68 -10.23
CA GLU A 180 -9.09 19.95 -10.07
C GLU A 180 -9.42 20.60 -8.72
N LEU A 181 -8.97 20.01 -7.61
CA LEU A 181 -9.22 20.49 -6.25
C LEU A 181 -8.69 21.92 -6.03
N THR A 182 -7.61 22.29 -6.72
CA THR A 182 -6.96 23.60 -6.58
C THR A 182 -7.32 24.56 -7.73
N SER A 183 -8.27 24.20 -8.59
CA SER A 183 -8.66 25.01 -9.76
C SER A 183 -7.46 25.39 -10.65
N GLY A 184 -6.51 24.46 -10.80
CA GLY A 184 -5.30 24.61 -11.62
C GLY A 184 -4.13 25.34 -10.96
N ARG A 185 -4.25 25.81 -9.70
CA ARG A 185 -3.12 26.45 -8.99
C ARG A 185 -1.99 25.48 -8.70
N VAL A 186 -2.31 24.22 -8.44
CA VAL A 186 -1.35 23.12 -8.33
C VAL A 186 -1.42 22.31 -9.62
N ALA A 187 -0.34 22.35 -10.40
CA ALA A 187 -0.18 21.55 -11.61
C ALA A 187 1.09 20.68 -11.47
N PRO A 188 0.98 19.47 -10.88
CA PRO A 188 2.14 18.61 -10.69
C PRO A 188 2.72 18.15 -12.03
N GLU A 189 4.05 18.10 -12.12
CA GLU A 189 4.74 17.59 -13.30
C GLU A 189 4.41 16.10 -13.53
N PRO A 190 4.40 15.63 -14.80
CA PRO A 190 4.24 14.22 -15.10
C PRO A 190 5.24 13.35 -14.32
N GLY A 191 4.74 12.31 -13.64
CA GLY A 191 5.54 11.43 -12.80
C GLY A 191 5.72 11.90 -11.36
N THR A 192 5.08 13.01 -10.96
CA THR A 192 5.01 13.39 -9.53
C THR A 192 4.29 12.29 -8.73
N PRO A 193 4.89 11.76 -7.65
CA PRO A 193 4.26 10.73 -6.84
C PRO A 193 2.92 11.20 -6.26
N ALA A 194 1.93 10.31 -6.19
CA ALA A 194 0.59 10.63 -5.72
C ALA A 194 0.59 11.24 -4.30
N ALA A 195 1.47 10.77 -3.41
CA ALA A 195 1.65 11.33 -2.07
C ALA A 195 2.16 12.78 -2.09
N SER A 196 2.97 13.15 -3.08
CA SER A 196 3.44 14.52 -3.29
C SER A 196 2.33 15.41 -3.85
N CYS A 197 1.45 14.87 -4.72
CA CYS A 197 0.25 15.57 -5.17
C CYS A 197 -0.68 15.90 -3.99
N LEU A 198 -0.94 14.92 -3.10
CA LEU A 198 -1.71 15.14 -1.88
C LEU A 198 -1.10 16.24 -0.99
N ALA A 199 0.22 16.21 -0.81
CA ALA A 199 0.93 17.23 -0.02
C ALA A 199 0.80 18.63 -0.64
N ALA A 200 0.90 18.75 -1.97
CA ALA A 200 0.76 20.02 -2.66
C ALA A 200 -0.64 20.63 -2.51
N VAL A 201 -1.70 19.81 -2.60
CA VAL A 201 -3.08 20.29 -2.35
C VAL A 201 -3.25 20.76 -0.91
N LEU A 202 -2.71 20.01 0.06
CA LEU A 202 -2.72 20.41 1.47
C LEU A 202 -2.03 21.74 1.73
N ASP A 203 -0.95 22.03 1.01
CA ASP A 203 -0.23 23.29 1.17
C ASP A 203 -0.91 24.45 0.44
N ASP A 204 -1.65 24.20 -0.64
CA ASP A 204 -2.51 25.20 -1.29
C ASP A 204 -3.66 25.63 -0.37
N VAL A 205 -4.40 24.69 0.23
CA VAL A 205 -5.57 25.02 1.07
C VAL A 205 -5.21 25.69 2.40
N LYS A 206 -3.94 25.67 2.81
CA LYS A 206 -3.46 26.36 4.02
C LYS A 206 -3.10 27.83 3.77
N ARG A 207 -2.91 28.23 2.51
CA ARG A 207 -2.55 29.61 2.12
C ARG A 207 -3.78 30.50 2.09
#